data_AF-A7SE01-F1
#
_entry.id   AF-A7SE01-F1
#
_cell.length_a   1.000
_cell.length_b   1.000
_cell.length_c   1.000
_cell.angle_alpha   90.00
_cell.angle_beta   90.00
_cell.angle_gamma   90.00
#
_symmetry.space_group_name_H-M   'P 1'
#
loop_
_entity.id
_entity.type
_entity.pdbx_description
1 polymer ?
#
loop_
_entity_poly.entity_id
_entity_poly.type
_entity_poly.pdbx_seq_one_letter_code
_entity_poly.pdbx_strand_id
1 'polypeptide(L)'
;MITALFFTGFGNITPQTPTGRALTIVYCLVGLPLSALATKSGGDVVIHLVCLAETFIFRLVFRTPVSRHRLRLSLVIGVTLVAVFLCLMAGIGMYLDNRTFLDSFYAWFITFTTIGFGDFV
;
A
#
# COMPACT_ATOMS: atom_id res chain seq x y z
N MET A 1 12.84 -11.62 -6.78
CA MET A 1 12.35 -12.63 -5.81
C MET A 1 11.55 -12.00 -4.67
N ILE A 2 12.07 -10.98 -3.95
CA ILE A 2 11.33 -10.29 -2.87
C ILE A 2 10.05 -9.60 -3.37
N THR A 3 10.06 -9.06 -4.58
CA THR A 3 8.91 -8.37 -5.19
C THR A 3 7.71 -9.30 -5.47
N ALA A 4 7.94 -10.61 -5.61
CA ALA A 4 6.84 -11.59 -5.72
C ALA A 4 6.09 -11.77 -4.40
N LEU A 5 6.75 -11.48 -3.26
CA LEU A 5 6.15 -11.56 -1.93
C LEU A 5 5.12 -10.45 -1.66
N PHE A 6 5.28 -9.32 -2.35
CA PHE A 6 4.45 -8.13 -2.21
C PHE A 6 3.36 -8.04 -3.30
N PHE A 7 3.04 -9.16 -3.94
CA PHE A 7 2.06 -9.29 -5.02
C PHE A 7 2.39 -8.53 -6.33
N THR A 8 3.43 -7.69 -6.36
CA THR A 8 3.78 -6.87 -7.53
C THR A 8 4.57 -7.62 -8.61
N GLY A 9 5.37 -8.63 -8.25
CA GLY A 9 5.87 -9.63 -9.20
C GLY A 9 6.45 -9.11 -10.52
N PHE A 10 7.24 -8.02 -10.50
CA PHE A 10 7.72 -7.28 -11.69
C PHE A 10 8.44 -8.07 -12.81
N GLY A 11 8.70 -9.38 -12.64
CA GLY A 11 9.23 -10.25 -13.71
C GLY A 11 10.67 -9.99 -14.17
N ASN A 12 11.26 -8.84 -13.82
CA ASN A 12 12.58 -8.42 -14.29
C ASN A 12 13.75 -9.27 -13.75
N ILE A 13 13.57 -9.91 -12.58
CA ILE A 13 14.58 -10.80 -11.98
C ILE A 13 13.91 -12.14 -11.65
N THR A 14 13.99 -13.09 -12.59
CA THR A 14 13.45 -14.45 -12.47
C THR A 14 14.55 -15.51 -12.39
N PRO A 15 14.40 -16.54 -11.54
CA PRO A 15 15.39 -17.61 -11.43
C PRO A 15 15.41 -18.48 -12.69
N GLN A 16 16.58 -18.60 -13.32
CA GLN A 16 16.78 -19.43 -14.52
C GLN A 16 17.17 -20.88 -14.22
N THR A 17 17.64 -21.17 -13.01
CA THR A 17 18.06 -22.52 -12.59
C THR A 17 16.88 -23.35 -12.08
N PRO A 18 16.85 -24.68 -12.32
CA PRO A 18 15.77 -25.55 -11.85
C PRO A 18 15.64 -25.55 -10.32
N THR A 19 16.78 -25.56 -9.60
CA THR A 19 16.80 -25.44 -8.14
C THR A 19 16.26 -24.09 -7.66
N GLY A 20 16.62 -22.99 -8.33
CA GLY A 20 16.13 -21.65 -7.98
C GLY A 20 14.61 -21.50 -8.17
N ARG A 21 14.06 -22.13 -9.22
CA ARG A 21 12.60 -22.19 -9.45
C ARG A 21 11.90 -22.98 -8.34
N ALA A 22 12.42 -24.14 -7.96
CA ALA A 22 11.85 -24.96 -6.88
C ALA A 22 11.83 -24.21 -5.53
N LEU A 23 12.93 -23.55 -5.17
CA LEU A 23 13.00 -22.74 -3.94
C LEU A 23 12.02 -21.56 -3.97
N THR A 24 11.85 -20.92 -5.14
CA THR A 24 10.91 -19.80 -5.28
C THR A 24 9.46 -20.24 -5.09
N ILE A 25 9.09 -21.43 -5.55
CA ILE A 25 7.74 -21.98 -5.34
C ILE A 25 7.46 -22.15 -3.85
N VAL A 26 8.37 -22.79 -3.11
CA VAL A 26 8.22 -23.00 -1.65
C VAL A 26 8.16 -21.65 -0.91
N TYR A 27 9.02 -20.71 -1.29
CA TYR A 27 9.04 -19.37 -0.72
C TYR A 27 7.74 -18.60 -0.96
N CYS A 28 7.18 -18.64 -2.18
CA CYS A 28 5.91 -17.99 -2.48
C CYS A 28 4.72 -18.64 -1.75
N LEU A 29 4.71 -19.97 -1.57
CA LEU A 29 3.63 -20.67 -0.87
C LEU A 29 3.49 -20.25 0.60
N VAL A 30 4.61 -20.02 1.28
CA VAL A 30 4.61 -19.55 2.68
C VAL A 30 4.54 -18.03 2.75
N GLY A 31 5.20 -17.35 1.82
CA GLY A 31 5.32 -15.90 1.78
C GLY A 31 4.02 -15.17 1.46
N LEU A 32 3.27 -15.62 0.45
CA LEU A 32 2.00 -15.00 0.06
C LEU A 32 0.95 -14.97 1.19
N PRO A 33 0.67 -16.07 1.93
CA PRO A 33 -0.28 -16.03 3.04
C PRO A 33 0.24 -15.17 4.20
N LEU A 34 1.55 -15.19 4.49
CA LEU A 34 2.12 -14.31 5.51
C LEU A 34 2.01 -12.83 5.13
N SER A 35 2.32 -12.48 3.88
CA SER A 35 2.12 -11.12 3.35
C SER A 35 0.66 -10.70 3.39
N ALA A 36 -0.27 -11.59 3.04
CA ALA A 36 -1.71 -11.31 3.13
C ALA A 36 -2.14 -11.03 4.58
N LEU A 37 -1.64 -11.83 5.54
CA LEU A 37 -1.88 -11.62 6.97
C LEU A 37 -1.25 -10.32 7.46
N ALA A 38 -0.03 -10.00 7.02
CA ALA A 38 0.65 -8.76 7.36
C ALA A 38 -0.10 -7.54 6.82
N THR A 39 -0.59 -7.59 5.57
CA THR A 39 -1.42 -6.51 5.00
C THR A 39 -2.74 -6.38 5.74
N LYS A 40 -3.39 -7.48 6.13
CA LYS A 40 -4.59 -7.43 6.98
C LYS A 40 -4.30 -6.78 8.32
N SER A 41 -3.26 -7.22 9.02
CA SER A 41 -2.86 -6.67 10.32
C SER A 41 -2.47 -5.20 10.23
N GLY A 42 -1.73 -4.81 9.18
CA GLY A 42 -1.35 -3.43 8.93
C GLY A 42 -2.57 -2.56 8.62
N GLY A 43 -3.51 -3.07 7.83
CA GLY A 43 -4.79 -2.41 7.54
C GLY A 43 -5.63 -2.19 8.80
N ASP A 44 -5.72 -3.19 9.67
CA ASP A 44 -6.44 -3.07 10.95
C ASP A 44 -5.79 -1.97 11.84
N VAL A 45 -4.45 -1.88 11.89
CA VAL A 45 -3.75 -0.79 12.58
C VAL A 45 -4.08 0.59 11.98
N VAL A 46 -4.09 0.71 10.64
CA VAL A 46 -4.45 1.98 9.97
C VAL A 46 -5.88 2.39 10.30
N ILE A 47 -6.83 1.45 10.27
CA ILE A 47 -8.23 1.71 10.64
C ILE A 47 -8.32 2.13 12.12
N HIS A 48 -7.58 1.48 13.01
CA HIS A 48 -7.52 1.88 14.42
C HIS A 48 -6.96 3.29 14.60
N LEU A 49 -5.92 3.69 13.85
CA LEU A 49 -5.36 5.05 13.89
C LEU A 49 -6.35 6.09 13.36
N VAL A 50 -7.02 5.80 12.24
CA VAL A 50 -8.05 6.69 11.68
C VAL A 50 -9.21 6.84 12.66
N CYS A 51 -9.67 5.74 13.26
CA CYS A 51 -10.72 5.77 14.26
C CYS A 51 -10.27 6.54 15.53
N LEU A 52 -9.04 6.34 15.98
CA LEU A 52 -8.47 7.08 17.12
C LEU A 52 -8.43 8.58 16.81
N ALA A 53 -7.92 8.97 15.63
CA ALA A 53 -7.86 10.36 15.19
C ALA A 53 -9.26 10.99 15.07
N GLU A 54 -10.21 10.30 14.45
CA GLU A 54 -11.61 10.74 14.35
C GLU A 54 -12.20 10.94 15.76
N THR A 55 -12.03 9.98 16.65
CA THR A 55 -12.59 10.09 18.01
C THR A 55 -11.88 11.17 18.81
N PHE A 56 -10.58 11.38 18.60
CA PHE A 56 -9.80 12.42 19.27
C PHE A 56 -10.25 13.82 18.83
N ILE A 57 -10.35 14.04 17.52
CA ILE A 57 -10.86 15.30 16.95
C ILE A 57 -12.31 15.54 17.39
N PHE A 58 -13.16 14.52 17.33
CA PHE A 58 -14.57 14.66 17.71
C PHE A 58 -14.75 14.92 19.22
N ARG A 59 -13.91 14.33 20.07
CA ARG A 59 -13.88 14.64 21.50
C ARG A 59 -13.36 16.04 21.77
N LEU A 60 -12.31 16.48 21.06
CA LEU A 60 -11.69 17.78 21.27
C LEU A 60 -12.61 18.92 20.79
N VAL A 61 -13.31 18.72 19.67
CA VAL A 61 -14.10 19.77 19.01
C VAL A 61 -15.60 19.68 19.30
N PHE A 62 -16.22 18.48 19.35
CA PHE A 62 -17.68 18.33 19.24
C PHE A 62 -18.43 17.59 20.36
N ARG A 63 -17.78 17.09 21.42
CA ARG A 63 -18.39 16.57 22.68
C ARG A 63 -19.68 15.71 22.55
N THR A 64 -19.90 15.00 21.44
CA THR A 64 -21.12 14.23 21.18
C THR A 64 -20.81 12.76 20.86
N PRO A 65 -21.81 11.84 20.89
CA PRO A 65 -21.63 10.44 20.48
C PRO A 65 -21.87 10.24 18.97
N VAL A 66 -21.23 9.21 18.43
CA VAL A 66 -20.93 9.08 17.00
C VAL A 66 -21.96 8.19 16.25
N SER A 67 -22.48 8.68 15.11
CA SER A 67 -23.65 8.11 14.39
C SER A 67 -23.32 7.20 13.18
N ARG A 68 -24.34 6.65 12.49
CA ARG A 68 -24.24 5.79 11.29
C ARG A 68 -23.53 6.42 10.08
N HIS A 69 -23.32 7.74 10.06
CA HIS A 69 -22.55 8.42 9.00
C HIS A 69 -21.03 8.11 9.05
N ARG A 70 -20.55 7.46 10.12
CA ARG A 70 -19.13 7.11 10.29
C ARG A 70 -18.52 6.31 9.15
N LEU A 71 -19.21 5.29 8.64
CA LEU A 71 -18.64 4.44 7.59
C LEU A 71 -18.34 5.23 6.33
N ARG A 72 -19.23 6.14 5.92
CA ARG A 72 -19.01 7.02 4.77
C ARG A 72 -17.85 8.00 5.02
N LEU A 73 -17.77 8.56 6.22
CA LEU A 73 -16.70 9.50 6.59
C LEU A 73 -15.34 8.80 6.64
N SER A 74 -15.23 7.63 7.28
CA SER A 74 -13.99 6.87 7.35
C SER A 74 -13.54 6.36 5.97
N LEU A 75 -14.47 6.03 5.08
CA LEU A 75 -14.15 5.72 3.68
C LEU A 75 -13.61 6.95 2.93
N VAL A 76 -14.26 8.12 3.07
CA VAL A 76 -13.79 9.37 2.45
C VAL A 76 -12.40 9.75 2.98
N ILE A 77 -12.21 9.71 4.30
CA ILE A 77 -10.92 9.96 4.95
C ILE A 77 -9.86 8.98 4.44
N GLY A 78 -10.17 7.68 4.39
CA GLY A 78 -9.26 6.66 3.86
C GLY A 78 -8.84 6.92 2.41
N VAL A 79 -9.79 7.22 1.52
CA VAL A 79 -9.49 7.55 0.12
C VAL A 79 -8.62 8.81 0.01
N THR A 80 -8.96 9.86 0.77
CA THR A 80 -8.14 11.08 0.77
C THR A 80 -6.74 10.86 1.32
N LEU A 81 -6.58 10.03 2.36
CA LEU A 81 -5.27 9.68 2.94
C LEU A 81 -4.40 8.95 1.91
N VAL A 82 -4.97 7.97 1.21
CA VAL A 82 -4.26 7.24 0.14
C VAL A 82 -3.85 8.19 -0.99
N ALA A 83 -4.73 9.10 -1.41
CA ALA A 83 -4.42 10.08 -2.45
C ALA A 83 -3.27 11.02 -2.03
N VAL A 84 -3.30 11.55 -0.81
CA VAL A 84 -2.23 12.41 -0.27
C VAL A 84 -0.91 11.64 -0.20
N PHE A 85 -0.95 10.41 0.30
CA PHE A 85 0.24 9.56 0.39
C PHE A 85 0.88 9.30 -0.98
N LEU A 86 0.08 9.01 -2.03
CA LEU A 86 0.58 8.84 -3.39
C LEU A 86 1.19 10.13 -3.94
N CYS A 87 0.57 11.29 -3.71
CA CYS A 87 1.11 12.58 -4.13
C CYS A 87 2.44 12.92 -3.42
N LEU A 88 2.57 12.60 -2.13
CA LEU A 88 3.82 12.78 -1.39
C LEU A 88 4.93 11.89 -1.95
N MET A 89 4.63 10.61 -2.20
CA MET A 89 5.59 9.68 -2.80
C MET A 89 5.99 10.09 -4.22
N ALA A 90 5.05 10.60 -5.02
CA ALA A 90 5.33 11.17 -6.33
C ALA A 90 6.25 12.41 -6.25
N GLY A 91 6.03 13.28 -5.27
CA GLY A 91 6.90 14.44 -5.03
C GLY A 91 8.32 14.04 -4.60
N ILE A 92 8.44 13.02 -3.75
CA ILE A 92 9.73 12.44 -3.34
C ILE A 92 10.43 11.80 -4.56
N GLY A 93 9.71 11.01 -5.36
CA GLY A 93 10.24 10.39 -6.58
C GLY A 93 10.71 11.41 -7.62
N MET A 94 9.99 12.52 -7.77
CA MET A 94 10.41 13.63 -8.63
C MET A 94 11.74 14.25 -8.16
N TYR A 95 11.97 14.38 -6.86
CA TYR A 95 13.20 14.94 -6.31
C TYR A 95 14.39 13.97 -6.40
N LEU A 96 14.16 12.69 -6.13
CA LEU A 96 15.22 11.68 -6.11
C LEU A 96 15.61 11.24 -7.53
N ASP A 97 14.63 10.96 -8.38
CA ASP A 97 14.86 10.31 -9.68
C ASP A 97 14.82 11.29 -10.86
N ASN A 98 14.60 12.60 -10.61
CA ASN A 98 14.42 13.64 -11.63
C ASN A 98 13.39 13.28 -12.71
N ARG A 99 12.42 12.40 -12.38
CA ARG A 99 11.32 12.02 -13.27
C ARG A 99 10.19 13.03 -13.19
N THR A 100 9.30 13.04 -14.18
CA THR A 100 8.11 13.91 -14.10
C THR A 100 7.20 13.46 -12.95
N PHE A 101 6.40 14.39 -12.42
CA PHE A 101 5.41 14.08 -11.38
C PHE A 101 4.45 12.95 -11.83
N LEU A 102 4.05 12.95 -13.10
CA LEU A 102 3.13 11.96 -13.65
C LEU A 102 3.76 10.57 -13.70
N ASP A 103 5.02 10.45 -14.14
CA ASP A 103 5.73 9.17 -14.15
C ASP A 103 5.93 8.62 -12.73
N SER A 104 6.27 9.50 -11.79
CA SER A 104 6.45 9.13 -10.38
C SER A 104 5.12 8.70 -9.74
N PHE A 105 4.04 9.44 -9.99
CA PHE A 105 2.71 9.09 -9.51
C PHE A 105 2.24 7.77 -10.12
N TYR A 106 2.46 7.56 -11.42
CA TYR A 106 2.12 6.32 -12.11
C TYR A 106 2.89 5.13 -11.50
N ALA A 107 4.20 5.26 -11.30
CA ALA A 107 5.03 4.21 -10.69
C ALA A 107 4.55 3.82 -9.27
N TRP A 108 4.25 4.81 -8.42
CA TRP A 108 3.73 4.55 -7.08
C TRP A 108 2.31 3.98 -7.12
N PHE A 109 1.46 4.47 -8.01
CA PHE A 109 0.10 3.97 -8.19
C PHE A 109 0.08 2.49 -8.59
N ILE A 110 0.83 2.09 -9.62
CA ILE A 110 0.88 0.68 -10.07
C ILE A 110 1.52 -0.25 -9.02
N THR A 111 2.43 0.28 -8.20
CA THR A 111 3.07 -0.45 -7.11
C THR A 111 2.09 -0.71 -5.96
N PHE A 112 1.39 0.33 -5.48
CA PHE A 112 0.45 0.21 -4.37
C PHE A 112 -0.87 -0.47 -4.75
N THR A 113 -1.30 -0.36 -6.00
CA THR A 113 -2.44 -1.13 -6.53
C THR A 113 -2.07 -2.58 -6.85
N THR A 114 -0.81 -2.97 -6.64
CA THR A 114 -0.27 -4.32 -6.90
C THR A 114 -0.39 -4.78 -8.36
N ILE A 115 -0.63 -3.85 -9.29
CA ILE A 115 -0.63 -4.14 -10.73
C ILE A 115 0.78 -4.49 -11.21
N GLY A 116 1.77 -3.70 -10.76
CA GLY A 116 3.18 -4.06 -10.88
C GLY A 116 3.70 -4.29 -12.30
N PHE A 117 3.36 -3.43 -13.27
CA PHE A 117 3.86 -3.58 -14.65
C PHE A 117 5.39 -3.62 -14.77
N GLY A 118 6.11 -2.94 -13.88
CA GLY A 118 7.58 -3.01 -13.82
C GLY A 118 8.29 -2.28 -14.96
N ASP A 119 7.58 -1.38 -15.62
CA ASP A 119 8.08 -0.43 -16.61
C ASP A 119 8.87 0.72 -15.98
N PHE A 120 8.55 1.07 -14.73
CA PHE A 120 9.28 2.04 -13.92
C PHE A 120 9.87 1.35 -12.70
N VAL A 121 11.18 1.07 -12.74
CA VAL A 121 11.98 0.47 -11.66
C VAL A 121 13.14 1.39 -11.29
#